data_AF-A0A0S8H9J2-F1
#
_entry.id   AF-A0A0S8H9J2-F1
#
_cell.length_a   1.000
_cell.length_b   1.000
_cell.length_c   1.000
_cell.angle_alpha   90.00
_cell.angle_beta   90.00
_cell.angle_gamma   90.00
#
_symmetry.space_group_name_H-M   'P 1'
#
loop_
_entity.id
_entity.type
_entity.pdbx_description
1 polymer ?
#
loop_
_entity_poly.entity_id
_entity_poly.type
_entity_poly.pdbx_seq_one_letter_code
_entity_poly.pdbx_strand_id
1 'polypeptide(L)'
;MPEGDSGRLAAKANKLYWGTSRPAGHLAEELGISRSKFYALIEPLQLDAECKACGAPLAFGSRSDREAGRGRCPECGSVAQVPAETAATQPAKAKPTRADPGTVAAIRSRLTLPGTRELWLTAIAGVALGLLATAWWRRR
;
A
#
# COMPACT_ATOMS: atom_id res chain seq x y z
N MET A 1 -24.78 5.15 16.98
CA MET A 1 -23.47 5.57 16.42
C MET A 1 -22.42 4.52 16.78
N PRO A 2 -22.15 3.51 15.92
CA PRO A 2 -21.21 2.42 16.23
C PRO A 2 -19.73 2.73 15.91
N GLU A 3 -19.38 3.93 15.43
CA GLU A 3 -18.02 4.27 14.99
C GLU A 3 -16.97 4.27 16.12
N GLY A 4 -17.40 4.46 17.38
CA GLY A 4 -16.50 4.50 18.53
C GLY A 4 -15.85 3.16 18.89
N ASP A 5 -16.53 2.04 18.62
CA ASP A 5 -16.03 0.71 18.98
C ASP A 5 -14.98 0.22 17.97
N SER A 6 -15.26 0.39 16.68
CA SER A 6 -14.32 0.10 15.59
C SER A 6 -13.01 0.89 15.73
N GLY A 7 -13.08 2.17 16.11
CA GLY A 7 -11.89 2.99 16.33
C GLY A 7 -11.05 2.53 17.53
N ARG A 8 -11.69 2.10 18.63
CA ARG A 8 -10.98 1.53 19.80
C ARG A 8 -10.33 0.19 19.45
N LEU A 9 -11.02 -0.64 18.68
CA LEU A 9 -10.50 -1.92 18.22
C LEU A 9 -9.27 -1.71 17.31
N ALA A 10 -9.33 -0.76 16.36
CA ALA A 10 -8.21 -0.42 15.50
C ALA A 10 -6.99 0.07 16.30
N ALA A 11 -7.19 0.98 17.25
CA ALA A 11 -6.12 1.46 18.11
C ALA A 11 -5.47 0.33 18.94
N LYS A 12 -6.28 -0.59 19.48
CA LYS A 12 -5.78 -1.75 20.22
C LYS A 12 -5.00 -2.72 19.33
N ALA A 13 -5.50 -2.99 18.12
CA ALA A 13 -4.82 -3.84 17.14
C ALA A 13 -3.45 -3.27 16.74
N ASN A 14 -3.37 -1.97 16.45
CA ASN A 14 -2.11 -1.28 16.12
C ASN A 14 -1.10 -1.32 17.26
N LYS A 15 -1.55 -1.05 18.50
CA LYS A 15 -0.68 -1.12 19.68
C LYS A 15 -0.08 -2.52 19.86
N LEU A 16 -0.90 -3.56 19.74
CA LEU A 16 -0.45 -4.95 19.87
C LEU A 16 0.49 -5.38 18.74
N TYR A 17 0.14 -5.02 17.50
CA TYR A 17 0.94 -5.37 16.32
C TYR A 17 2.32 -4.74 16.38
N TRP A 18 2.42 -3.43 16.58
CA TRP A 18 3.69 -2.72 16.56
C TRP A 18 4.51 -2.88 17.84
N GLY A 19 3.86 -3.13 18.98
CA GLY A 19 4.49 -3.23 20.31
C GLY A 19 4.97 -4.63 20.69
N THR A 20 4.71 -5.66 19.88
CA THR A 20 5.12 -7.04 20.18
C THR A 20 5.74 -7.73 18.97
N SER A 21 6.50 -8.79 19.19
CA SER A 21 6.99 -9.71 18.15
C SER A 21 6.07 -10.93 17.94
N ARG A 22 4.94 -11.01 18.66
CA ARG A 22 4.01 -12.15 18.59
C ARG A 22 3.40 -12.29 17.19
N PRO A 23 3.12 -13.52 16.71
CA PRO A 23 2.46 -13.73 15.43
C PRO A 23 1.09 -13.04 15.36
N ALA A 24 0.77 -12.41 14.23
CA ALA A 24 -0.48 -11.66 14.07
C ALA A 24 -1.74 -12.53 14.22
N GLY A 25 -1.65 -13.83 13.91
CA GLY A 25 -2.74 -14.79 14.15
C GLY A 25 -3.15 -14.83 15.63
N HIS A 26 -2.18 -14.97 16.53
CA HIS A 26 -2.43 -14.95 17.98
C HIS A 26 -2.96 -13.60 18.47
N LEU A 27 -2.53 -12.48 17.86
CA LEU A 27 -3.07 -11.17 18.20
C LEU A 27 -4.53 -11.02 17.75
N ALA A 28 -4.89 -11.60 16.59
CA ALA A 28 -6.26 -11.61 16.10
C ALA A 28 -7.17 -12.48 16.99
N GLU A 29 -6.69 -13.65 17.40
CA GLU A 29 -7.36 -14.55 18.35
C GLU A 29 -7.63 -13.85 19.70
N GLU A 30 -6.64 -13.14 20.25
CA GLU A 30 -6.77 -12.39 21.50
C GLU A 30 -7.83 -11.27 21.41
N LEU A 31 -8.00 -10.70 20.21
CA LEU A 31 -9.03 -9.70 19.94
C LEU A 31 -10.37 -10.28 19.51
N GLY A 32 -10.49 -11.60 19.38
CA GLY A 32 -11.71 -12.27 18.95
C GLY A 32 -12.13 -11.93 17.51
N ILE A 33 -11.17 -11.63 16.62
CA ILE A 33 -11.43 -11.27 15.23
C ILE A 33 -10.69 -12.18 14.25
N SER A 34 -11.17 -12.25 13.01
CA SER A 34 -10.46 -12.98 11.96
C SER A 34 -9.10 -12.34 11.66
N ARG A 35 -8.14 -13.16 11.23
CA ARG A 35 -6.81 -12.69 10.80
C ARG A 35 -6.91 -11.63 9.69
N SER A 36 -7.78 -11.81 8.71
CA SER A 36 -7.98 -10.82 7.64
C SER A 36 -8.52 -9.51 8.18
N LYS A 37 -9.49 -9.54 9.12
CA LYS A 37 -10.00 -8.33 9.78
C LYS A 37 -8.92 -7.66 10.62
N PHE A 38 -8.07 -8.42 11.30
CA PHE A 38 -6.93 -7.87 12.05
C PHE A 38 -6.00 -7.06 11.14
N TYR A 39 -5.57 -7.62 10.01
CA TYR A 39 -4.69 -6.91 9.07
C TYR A 39 -5.37 -5.69 8.43
N ALA A 40 -6.69 -5.73 8.20
CA ALA A 40 -7.43 -4.57 7.71
C ALA A 40 -7.50 -3.39 8.71
N LEU A 41 -7.21 -3.64 9.99
CA LEU A 41 -7.16 -2.61 11.04
C LEU A 41 -5.75 -2.06 11.28
N ILE A 42 -4.71 -2.71 10.74
CA ILE A 42 -3.33 -2.26 10.96
C ILE A 42 -3.04 -1.07 10.06
N GLU A 43 -2.69 0.05 10.68
CA GLU A 43 -2.24 1.25 10.01
C GLU A 43 -0.71 1.23 9.87
N PRO A 44 -0.18 1.74 8.75
CA PRO A 44 1.26 1.90 8.58
C PRO A 44 1.86 2.77 9.68
N LEU A 45 3.05 2.40 10.14
CA LEU A 45 3.78 3.14 11.16
C LEU A 45 4.54 4.30 10.51
N GLN A 46 4.10 5.54 10.75
CA GLN A 46 4.70 6.74 10.16
C GLN A 46 6.09 7.01 10.78
N LEU A 47 7.03 7.43 9.93
CA LEU A 47 8.37 7.82 10.33
C LEU A 47 8.50 9.34 10.33
N ASP A 48 9.42 9.83 11.15
CA ASP A 48 9.88 11.23 11.14
C ASP A 48 10.92 11.48 10.03
N ALA A 49 10.70 10.86 8.86
CA ALA A 49 11.59 10.94 7.71
C ALA A 49 10.77 11.21 6.45
N GLU A 50 11.28 12.09 5.59
CA GLU A 50 10.59 12.51 4.37
C GLU A 50 11.10 11.77 3.13
N CYS A 51 10.18 11.52 2.21
CA CYS A 51 10.45 10.99 0.89
C CYS A 51 11.25 12.00 0.06
N LYS A 52 12.42 11.61 -0.45
CA LYS A 52 13.25 12.47 -1.32
C LYS A 52 12.66 12.72 -2.71
N ALA A 53 11.66 11.95 -3.13
CA ALA A 53 11.02 12.11 -4.44
C ALA A 53 9.83 13.09 -4.42
N CYS A 54 9.07 13.15 -3.32
CA CYS A 54 7.84 13.97 -3.26
C CYS A 54 7.64 14.74 -1.95
N GLY A 55 8.53 14.61 -0.96
CA GLY A 55 8.44 15.30 0.33
C GLY A 55 7.45 14.72 1.34
N ALA A 56 6.63 13.73 0.96
CA ALA A 56 5.68 13.10 1.89
C ALA A 56 6.39 12.25 2.96
N PRO A 57 5.83 12.11 4.17
CA PRO A 57 6.41 11.26 5.21
C PRO A 57 6.50 9.80 4.76
N LEU A 58 7.57 9.12 5.19
CA LEU A 58 7.76 7.70 4.98
C LEU A 58 6.97 6.90 6.03
N ALA A 59 6.56 5.69 5.68
CA ALA A 59 5.88 4.76 6.57
C ALA A 59 6.49 3.35 6.48
N PHE A 60 6.47 2.60 7.57
CA PHE A 60 6.65 1.15 7.53
C PHE A 60 5.30 0.49 7.30
N GLY A 61 5.19 -0.30 6.23
CA GLY A 61 3.97 -1.05 5.91
C GLY A 61 3.81 -2.34 6.72
N SER A 62 4.90 -2.85 7.30
CA SER A 62 4.90 -4.07 8.11
C SER A 62 6.02 -4.06 9.15
N ARG A 63 5.94 -4.97 10.13
CA ARG A 63 7.06 -5.22 11.07
C ARG A 63 8.34 -5.66 10.37
N SER A 64 8.23 -6.47 9.32
CA SER A 64 9.39 -6.91 8.55
C SER A 64 10.06 -5.77 7.80
N ASP A 65 9.30 -4.75 7.38
CA ASP A 65 9.87 -3.54 6.80
C ASP A 65 10.58 -2.69 7.86
N ARG A 66 10.02 -2.59 9.06
CA ARG A 66 10.68 -1.93 10.21
C ARG A 66 11.99 -2.62 10.58
N GLU A 67 11.96 -3.94 10.72
CA GLU A 67 13.14 -4.76 11.05
C GLU A 67 14.23 -4.66 9.99
N ALA A 68 13.82 -4.55 8.72
CA ALA A 68 14.75 -4.38 7.61
C ALA A 68 15.14 -2.92 7.32
N GLY A 69 14.62 -1.94 8.08
CA GLY A 69 14.84 -0.52 7.84
C GLY A 69 14.33 -0.01 6.48
N ARG A 70 13.30 -0.64 5.89
CA ARG A 70 12.77 -0.24 4.57
C ARG A 70 11.51 0.61 4.70
N GLY A 71 11.67 1.92 4.75
CA GLY A 71 10.56 2.88 4.72
C GLY A 71 10.00 3.03 3.31
N ARG A 72 8.67 3.12 3.16
CA ARG A 72 7.98 3.34 1.89
C ARG A 72 7.17 4.64 1.94
N CYS A 73 7.23 5.43 0.88
CA CYS A 73 6.36 6.59 0.72
C CYS A 73 4.95 6.13 0.30
N PRO A 74 3.89 6.50 1.04
CA PRO A 74 2.51 6.14 0.68
C PRO A 74 2.00 6.89 -0.56
N GLU A 75 2.57 8.07 -0.87
CA GLU A 75 2.12 8.92 -1.98
C GLU A 75 2.71 8.50 -3.34
N CYS A 76 4.03 8.29 -3.41
CA CYS A 76 4.71 7.99 -4.68
C CYS A 76 5.29 6.57 -4.76
N GLY A 77 5.20 5.79 -3.68
CA GLY A 77 5.64 4.39 -3.64
C GLY A 77 7.16 4.19 -3.56
N SER A 78 7.96 5.25 -3.50
CA SER A 78 9.42 5.18 -3.35
C SER A 78 9.80 4.44 -2.07
N VAL A 79 10.94 3.75 -2.09
CA VAL A 79 11.47 2.99 -0.95
C VAL A 79 12.81 3.60 -0.55
N ALA A 80 13.01 3.82 0.74
CA ALA A 80 14.24 4.36 1.31
C ALA A 80 14.73 3.48 2.47
N GLN A 81 16.05 3.46 2.66
CA GLN A 81 16.66 2.87 3.85
C GLN A 81 16.55 3.88 4.99
N VAL A 82 15.98 3.46 6.11
CA VAL A 82 15.79 4.26 7.31
C VAL A 82 16.34 3.45 8.50
N PRO A 83 17.21 4.04 9.34
CA PRO A 83 17.69 3.35 10.53
C PRO A 83 16.52 2.86 11.38
N ALA A 84 16.59 1.61 11.84
CA ALA A 84 15.53 1.00 12.64
C ALA A 84 15.22 1.76 13.95
N GLU A 85 16.16 2.60 14.39
CA GLU A 85 16.09 3.43 15.60
C GLU A 85 15.40 4.79 15.38
N THR A 86 15.09 5.16 14.14
CA THR A 86 14.43 6.44 13.84
C THR A 86 13.04 6.41 14.48
N ALA A 87 12.83 7.25 15.50
CA ALA A 87 11.63 7.25 16.32
C ALA A 87 10.38 7.44 15.45
N ALA A 88 9.60 6.37 15.29
CA ALA A 88 8.33 6.42 14.60
C ALA A 88 7.30 7.15 15.46
N THR A 89 6.70 8.20 14.91
CA THR A 89 5.57 8.88 15.56
C THR A 89 4.30 8.05 15.30
N GLN A 90 3.50 7.91 16.36
CA GLN A 90 2.25 7.13 16.44
C GLN A 90 1.38 7.15 15.16
N PRO A 91 0.55 6.12 14.91
CA PRO A 91 -0.30 6.03 13.72
C PRO A 91 -1.07 7.34 13.51
N ALA A 92 -0.69 8.06 12.45
CA ALA A 92 -1.34 9.29 12.06
C ALA A 92 -2.72 8.92 11.52
N LYS A 93 -3.78 9.44 12.14
CA LYS A 93 -5.14 9.36 11.63
C LYS A 93 -5.16 9.87 10.19
N ALA A 94 -5.12 8.96 9.22
CA ALA A 94 -5.36 9.31 7.84
C ALA A 94 -6.79 9.85 7.76
N LYS A 95 -6.94 11.11 7.38
CA LYS A 95 -8.23 11.72 7.10
C LYS A 95 -8.90 10.83 6.03
N PRO A 96 -10.14 10.34 6.22
CA PRO A 96 -10.79 9.56 5.19
C PRO A 96 -11.00 10.47 3.98
N THR A 97 -10.23 10.27 2.92
CA THR A 97 -10.65 10.68 1.59
C THR A 97 -11.93 9.92 1.32
N ARG A 98 -13.04 10.66 1.33
CA ARG A 98 -14.38 10.19 0.99
C ARG A 98 -14.27 9.52 -0.38
N ALA A 99 -14.28 8.19 -0.39
CA ALA A 99 -14.49 7.43 -1.61
C ALA A 99 -15.89 7.80 -2.10
N ASP A 100 -15.95 8.50 -3.23
CA ASP A 100 -17.19 8.79 -3.93
C ASP A 100 -17.92 7.47 -4.25
N PRO A 101 -19.18 7.29 -3.82
CA PRO A 101 -19.94 6.06 -4.06
C PRO A 101 -20.36 5.86 -5.53
N GLY A 102 -19.84 6.65 -6.47
CA GLY A 102 -20.20 6.60 -7.89
C GLY A 102 -19.50 5.54 -8.73
N THR A 103 -18.40 4.93 -8.28
CA THR A 103 -17.57 4.09 -9.18
C THR A 103 -17.96 2.60 -9.20
N VAL A 104 -18.77 2.12 -8.25
CA VAL A 104 -19.09 0.68 -8.14
C VAL A 104 -20.18 0.20 -9.10
N ALA A 105 -20.89 1.13 -9.77
CA ALA A 105 -21.93 0.79 -10.74
C ALA A 105 -21.40 0.49 -12.16
N ALA A 106 -20.13 0.80 -12.46
CA ALA A 106 -19.61 0.73 -13.84
C ALA A 106 -18.87 -0.59 -14.18
N ILE A 107 -18.56 -1.44 -13.18
CA ILE A 107 -17.70 -2.62 -13.39
C ILE A 107 -18.51 -3.84 -13.88
N ARG A 108 -19.85 -3.81 -13.82
CA ARG A 108 -20.71 -4.96 -14.18
C ARG A 108 -21.05 -5.08 -15.67
N SER A 109 -20.72 -4.09 -16.49
CA SER A 109 -21.21 -4.00 -17.88
C SER A 109 -20.19 -4.40 -18.95
N ARG A 110 -19.00 -4.91 -18.59
CA ARG A 110 -17.94 -5.26 -19.55
C ARG A 110 -17.65 -6.76 -19.64
N LEU A 111 -18.67 -7.60 -19.53
CA LEU A 111 -18.63 -8.97 -20.07
C LEU A 111 -19.80 -9.17 -21.04
N THR A 112 -19.85 -8.35 -22.09
CA THR A 112 -20.52 -8.70 -23.33
C THR A 112 -19.43 -9.01 -24.33
N LEU A 113 -19.29 -10.29 -24.70
CA LEU A 113 -18.57 -10.69 -25.90
C LEU A 113 -19.56 -10.57 -27.08
N PRO A 114 -19.42 -9.57 -27.98
CA PRO A 114 -20.02 -9.67 -29.29
C PRO A 114 -19.09 -10.49 -30.19
N GLY A 115 -19.67 -11.54 -30.76
CA GLY A 115 -18.99 -12.39 -31.73
C GLY A 115 -18.78 -11.73 -33.09
N THR A 116 -17.89 -12.38 -33.83
CA THR A 116 -17.78 -12.43 -35.30
C THR A 116 -17.45 -11.16 -36.08
N ARG A 117 -16.34 -11.31 -36.83
CA ARG A 117 -16.08 -10.78 -38.18
C ARG A 117 -15.86 -9.27 -38.28
N GLU A 118 -14.59 -8.90 -38.44
CA GLU A 118 -14.07 -7.98 -39.47
C GLU A 118 -12.57 -7.75 -39.15
N LEU A 119 -11.73 -8.66 -39.63
CA LEU A 119 -10.29 -8.49 -39.70
C LEU A 119 -9.99 -7.46 -40.81
N TRP A 120 -9.88 -6.19 -40.43
CA TRP A 120 -9.30 -5.13 -41.27
C TRP A 120 -8.16 -4.43 -40.51
N LEU A 121 -6.94 -4.92 -40.79
CA LEU A 121 -5.70 -4.18 -41.03
C LEU A 121 -5.57 -2.73 -40.49
N THR A 122 -4.76 -2.53 -39.44
CA THR A 122 -3.73 -1.47 -39.33
C THR A 122 -2.64 -1.94 -38.34
N ALA A 123 -1.52 -2.49 -38.82
CA ALA A 123 -0.26 -1.81 -39.13
C ALA A 123 0.56 -1.29 -37.91
N ILE A 124 1.36 -2.20 -37.35
CA ILE A 124 2.75 -2.10 -36.84
C ILE A 124 3.36 -0.67 -36.76
N ALA A 125 3.73 -0.22 -35.55
CA ALA A 125 4.95 0.58 -35.25
C ALA A 125 5.09 0.85 -33.74
N GLY A 126 6.10 0.28 -33.06
CA GLY A 126 6.35 0.67 -31.66
C GLY A 126 7.38 -0.13 -30.86
N VAL A 127 7.99 -1.18 -31.40
CA VAL A 127 8.85 -2.09 -30.61
C VAL A 127 10.37 -1.87 -30.84
N ALA A 128 10.80 -1.05 -31.81
CA ALA A 128 12.22 -0.97 -32.20
C ALA A 128 13.07 0.12 -31.51
N LEU A 129 12.49 1.09 -30.78
CA LEU A 129 13.25 2.23 -30.21
C LEU A 129 13.74 2.04 -28.76
N GLY A 130 13.26 1.02 -28.04
CA GLY A 130 13.61 0.82 -26.62
C GLY A 130 14.97 0.16 -26.36
N LEU A 131 15.46 -0.68 -27.28
CA LEU A 131 16.66 -1.50 -27.03
C LEU A 131 17.99 -0.78 -27.32
N LEU A 132 17.98 0.36 -28.02
CA LEU A 132 19.19 1.13 -28.33
C LEU A 132 19.62 2.06 -27.18
N ALA A 133 18.70 2.53 -26.33
CA ALA A 133 19.02 3.40 -25.20
C ALA A 133 19.76 2.66 -24.06
N THR A 134 19.46 1.38 -23.83
CA THR A 134 20.09 0.58 -22.77
C THR A 134 21.53 0.18 -23.06
N ALA A 135 21.94 0.12 -24.33
CA ALA A 135 23.31 -0.25 -24.70
C ALA A 135 24.30 0.92 -24.53
N TRP A 136 23.85 2.16 -24.71
CA TRP A 136 24.72 3.34 -24.63
C TRP A 136 25.05 3.72 -23.18
N TRP A 137 24.13 3.48 -22.24
CA TRP A 137 24.37 3.76 -20.81
C TRP A 137 25.31 2.77 -20.12
N ARG A 138 25.58 1.61 -20.74
CA ARG A 138 26.54 0.62 -20.24
C ARG A 138 27.98 0.84 -20.71
N ARG A 139 28.24 1.79 -21.62
CA ARG A 139 29.56 2.06 -22.21
C ARG A 139 30.17 3.42 -21.85
N ARG A 140 29.55 4.18 -20.93
CA ARG A 140 30.08 5.45 -20.42
C ARG A 140 30.26 5.34 -18.92
#